data_AF-A0A2A4XCV2-F1
#
_entry.id   AF-A0A2A4XCV2-F1
#
_cell.length_a   1.000
_cell.length_b   1.000
_cell.length_c   1.000
_cell.angle_alpha   90.00
_cell.angle_beta   90.00
_cell.angle_gamma   90.00
#
_symmetry.space_group_name_H-M   'P 1'
#
loop_
_entity.id
_entity.type
_entity.pdbx_description
1 polymer ?
#
loop_
_entity_poly.entity_id
_entity_poly.type
_entity_poly.pdbx_seq_one_letter_code
_entity_poly.pdbx_strand_id
1 'polypeptide(L)'
;MNSSLSIPTDNIFKFYAIFGLALLISSIIGASIIITSSNERVISYYEKIHSLKKDGKINNNEKELSDRYEQIIQTIITDRKFHGSSLMAIFLIGAIISIFGFINWHRKYQSKQNDLLDLQIEHMKKEISQKD
;
A
#
# COMPACT_ATOMS: atom_id res chain seq x y z
N MET A 1 -17.23 -37.61 21.03
CA MET A 1 -16.36 -36.42 21.17
C MET A 1 -16.65 -35.52 19.98
N ASN A 2 -17.56 -34.57 20.13
CA ASN A 2 -17.73 -33.53 19.11
C ASN A 2 -16.55 -32.57 19.27
N SER A 3 -15.48 -32.83 18.53
CA SER A 3 -14.42 -31.87 18.31
C SER A 3 -14.99 -30.79 17.39
N SER A 4 -15.75 -29.86 17.97
CA SER A 4 -15.81 -28.52 17.41
C SER A 4 -14.40 -27.97 17.53
N LEU A 5 -13.55 -28.30 16.55
CA LEU A 5 -12.31 -27.60 16.30
C LEU A 5 -12.72 -26.15 16.15
N SER A 6 -12.58 -25.37 17.23
CA SER A 6 -12.68 -23.93 17.14
C SER A 6 -11.65 -23.55 16.10
N ILE A 7 -12.12 -23.12 14.93
CA ILE A 7 -11.26 -22.65 13.84
C ILE A 7 -10.27 -21.71 14.52
N PRO A 8 -8.94 -21.97 14.42
CA PRO A 8 -7.95 -21.19 15.14
C PRO A 8 -8.22 -19.73 14.77
N THR A 9 -8.75 -18.98 15.72
CA THR A 9 -9.25 -17.64 15.47
C THR A 9 -8.01 -16.82 15.21
N ASP A 10 -7.76 -16.52 13.93
CA ASP A 10 -6.50 -15.92 13.53
C ASP A 10 -6.30 -14.61 14.30
N ASN A 11 -5.10 -14.40 14.80
CA ASN A 11 -4.84 -13.35 15.77
C ASN A 11 -5.07 -11.98 15.12
N ILE A 12 -5.94 -11.14 15.71
CA ILE A 12 -6.23 -9.79 15.22
C ILE A 12 -4.97 -8.93 15.00
N PHE A 13 -3.92 -9.15 15.81
CA PHE A 13 -2.64 -8.46 15.67
C PHE A 13 -1.83 -8.93 14.43
N LYS A 14 -1.93 -10.20 14.04
CA LYS A 14 -1.39 -10.69 12.76
C LYS A 14 -2.13 -10.06 11.58
N PHE A 15 -3.46 -9.99 11.68
CA PHE A 15 -4.26 -9.30 10.68
C PHE A 15 -3.84 -7.84 10.52
N TYR A 16 -3.70 -7.08 11.62
CA TYR A 16 -3.21 -5.70 11.55
C TYR A 16 -1.81 -5.60 10.94
N ALA A 17 -0.89 -6.49 11.31
CA ALA A 17 0.46 -6.51 10.75
C ALA A 17 0.44 -6.64 9.20
N ILE A 18 -0.31 -7.63 8.71
CA ILE A 18 -0.42 -7.96 7.28
C ILE A 18 -1.24 -6.91 6.52
N PHE A 19 -2.36 -6.46 7.07
CA PHE A 19 -3.21 -5.43 6.46
C PHE A 19 -2.46 -4.09 6.34
N GLY A 20 -1.79 -3.66 7.41
CA GLY A 20 -0.95 -2.46 7.37
C GLY A 20 0.17 -2.59 6.33
N LEU A 21 0.81 -3.77 6.24
CA LEU A 21 1.83 -4.04 5.22
C LEU A 21 1.26 -4.00 3.80
N ALA A 22 0.06 -4.53 3.58
CA ALA A 22 -0.62 -4.47 2.30
C ALA A 22 -0.92 -3.01 1.89
N LEU A 23 -1.32 -2.15 2.83
CA LEU A 23 -1.50 -0.72 2.59
C LEU A 23 -0.18 -0.02 2.19
N LEU A 24 0.94 -0.36 2.84
CA LEU A 24 2.26 0.17 2.50
C LEU A 24 2.64 -0.18 1.05
N ILE A 25 2.57 -1.46 0.71
CA ILE A 25 2.93 -1.96 -0.63
C ILE A 25 2.01 -1.32 -1.68
N SER A 26 0.71 -1.29 -1.42
CA SER A 26 -0.27 -0.67 -2.33
C SER A 26 0.01 0.82 -2.54
N SER A 27 0.42 1.54 -1.49
CA SER A 27 0.75 2.96 -1.57
C SER A 27 2.00 3.22 -2.40
N ILE A 28 3.03 2.37 -2.27
CA ILE A 28 4.27 2.46 -3.08
C ILE A 28 3.97 2.20 -4.56
N ILE A 29 3.19 1.15 -4.85
CA ILE A 29 2.79 0.82 -6.22
C ILE A 29 1.95 1.96 -6.80
N GLY A 30 0.95 2.44 -6.06
CA GLY A 30 0.11 3.56 -6.47
C GLY A 30 0.91 4.83 -6.75
N ALA A 31 1.88 5.17 -5.89
CA ALA A 31 2.75 6.34 -6.09
C ALA A 31 3.56 6.21 -7.39
N SER A 32 4.09 5.02 -7.66
CA SER A 32 4.87 4.73 -8.87
C SER A 32 4.02 4.90 -10.13
N ILE A 33 2.80 4.35 -10.13
CA ILE A 33 1.85 4.49 -11.25
C ILE A 33 1.47 5.95 -11.48
N ILE A 34 1.18 6.71 -10.42
CA ILE A 34 0.80 8.12 -10.53
C ILE A 34 1.95 8.96 -11.09
N ILE A 35 3.18 8.72 -10.65
CA ILE A 35 4.35 9.44 -11.17
C ILE A 35 4.54 9.17 -12.67
N THR A 36 4.55 7.90 -13.07
CA THR A 36 4.75 7.52 -14.48
C THR A 36 3.64 8.06 -15.37
N SER A 37 2.38 7.79 -15.02
CA SER A 37 1.23 8.23 -15.82
C SER A 37 1.09 9.75 -15.89
N SER A 38 1.41 10.48 -14.82
CA SER A 38 1.40 11.95 -14.85
C SER A 38 2.49 12.50 -15.75
N ASN A 39 3.71 11.93 -15.68
CA ASN A 39 4.83 12.38 -16.51
C ASN A 39 4.54 12.14 -17.99
N GLU A 40 4.05 10.96 -18.37
CA GLU A 40 3.68 10.64 -19.75
C GLU A 40 2.63 11.61 -20.29
N ARG A 41 1.58 11.89 -19.50
CA ARG A 41 0.54 12.85 -19.89
C ARG A 41 1.12 14.25 -20.07
N VAL A 42 1.90 14.74 -19.11
CA VAL A 42 2.52 16.07 -19.17
C VAL A 42 3.41 16.21 -20.41
N ILE A 43 4.27 15.22 -20.69
CA ILE A 43 5.13 15.20 -21.88
C ILE A 43 4.27 15.25 -23.14
N SER A 44 3.21 14.43 -23.25
CA SER A 44 2.35 14.41 -24.43
C SER A 44 1.65 15.74 -24.72
N TYR A 45 1.30 16.51 -23.67
CA TYR A 45 0.70 17.84 -23.85
C TYR A 45 1.75 18.90 -24.21
N TYR A 46 2.96 18.82 -23.66
CA TYR A 46 4.06 19.68 -24.09
C TYR A 46 4.43 19.47 -25.56
N GLU A 47 4.46 18.22 -26.03
CA GLU A 47 4.69 17.92 -27.45
C GLU A 47 3.60 18.51 -28.35
N LYS A 48 2.33 18.44 -27.93
CA LYS A 48 1.20 19.08 -28.64
C LYS A 48 1.30 20.60 -28.66
N ILE A 49 1.72 21.23 -27.56
CA ILE A 49 1.96 22.67 -27.53
C ILE A 49 3.11 23.04 -28.48
N HIS A 50 4.19 22.25 -28.48
CA HIS A 50 5.34 22.49 -29.33
C HIS A 50 5.02 22.34 -30.82
N SER A 51 4.18 21.36 -31.20
CA SER A 51 3.77 21.19 -32.60
C SER A 51 2.91 22.36 -33.11
N LEU A 52 2.07 22.96 -32.27
CA LEU A 52 1.30 24.16 -32.60
C LEU A 52 2.16 25.42 -32.78
N LYS A 53 3.36 25.45 -32.19
CA LYS A 53 4.28 26.61 -32.24
C LYS A 53 5.28 26.55 -33.40
N LYS A 54 5.29 25.46 -34.18
CA LYS A 54 6.36 25.12 -35.13
C LYS A 54 6.50 26.09 -36.32
N ASP A 55 5.44 26.82 -36.68
CA ASP A 55 5.43 27.70 -37.86
C ASP A 55 5.57 29.20 -37.53
N GLY A 56 5.81 29.56 -36.26
CA GLY A 56 6.06 30.95 -35.83
C GLY A 56 4.89 31.93 -35.98
N LYS A 57 3.81 31.54 -36.66
CA LYS A 57 2.54 32.26 -36.79
C LYS A 57 1.42 31.44 -36.16
N ILE A 58 1.21 31.65 -34.86
CA ILE A 58 0.10 31.04 -34.15
C ILE A 58 -1.20 31.75 -34.55
N ASN A 59 -2.16 31.02 -35.10
CA ASN A 59 -3.52 31.51 -35.31
C ASN A 59 -4.23 31.65 -33.94
N ASN A 60 -5.23 32.53 -33.82
CA ASN A 60 -6.01 32.71 -32.57
C ASN A 60 -6.59 31.38 -32.05
N ASN A 61 -7.03 30.50 -32.95
CA ASN A 61 -7.55 29.17 -32.59
C ASN A 61 -6.46 28.23 -32.02
N GLU A 62 -5.24 28.29 -32.57
CA GLU A 62 -4.11 27.50 -32.10
C GLU A 62 -3.58 28.01 -30.75
N LYS A 63 -3.67 29.33 -30.54
CA LYS A 63 -3.37 29.95 -29.25
C LYS A 63 -4.34 29.47 -28.18
N GLU A 64 -5.64 29.54 -28.43
CA GLU A 64 -6.66 29.07 -27.49
C GLU A 64 -6.47 27.58 -27.17
N LEU A 65 -6.13 26.76 -28.17
CA LEU A 65 -5.85 25.34 -27.97
C LEU A 65 -4.60 25.10 -27.12
N SER A 66 -3.53 25.88 -27.34
CA SER A 66 -2.33 25.85 -26.50
C SER A 66 -2.65 26.22 -25.04
N ASP A 67 -3.43 27.28 -24.83
CA ASP A 67 -3.83 27.72 -23.48
C ASP A 67 -4.64 26.64 -22.76
N ARG A 68 -5.52 25.92 -23.48
CA ARG A 68 -6.25 24.77 -22.93
C ARG A 68 -5.31 23.62 -22.52
N TYR A 69 -4.28 23.32 -23.33
CA TYR A 69 -3.29 22.30 -22.96
C TYR A 69 -2.47 22.70 -21.73
N GLU A 70 -2.10 23.98 -21.60
CA GLU A 70 -1.44 24.48 -20.40
C GLU A 70 -2.31 24.34 -19.15
N GLN A 71 -3.61 24.64 -19.26
CA GLN A 71 -4.56 24.41 -18.16
C GLN A 71 -4.65 22.93 -17.77
N ILE A 72 -4.69 22.02 -18.75
CA ILE A 72 -4.69 20.57 -18.49
C ILE A 72 -3.41 20.14 -17.75
N ILE A 73 -2.24 20.67 -18.15
CA ILE A 73 -0.97 20.41 -17.46
C ILE A 73 -1.04 20.88 -16.00
N GLN A 74 -1.58 22.07 -15.75
CA GLN A 74 -1.75 22.59 -14.38
C GLN A 74 -2.67 21.71 -13.53
N THR A 75 -3.77 21.21 -14.11
CA THR A 75 -4.65 20.26 -13.45
C THR A 75 -3.91 18.96 -13.12
N ILE A 76 -3.15 18.40 -14.06
CA ILE A 76 -2.35 17.18 -13.82
C ILE A 76 -1.34 17.38 -12.70
N ILE A 77 -0.65 18.52 -12.66
CA ILE A 77 0.32 18.84 -11.59
C ILE A 77 -0.38 18.94 -10.23
N THR A 78 -1.56 19.57 -10.19
CA THR A 78 -2.34 19.75 -8.97
C THR A 78 -2.87 18.41 -8.46
N ASP A 79 -3.46 17.59 -9.35
CA ASP A 79 -3.95 16.26 -9.03
C ASP A 79 -2.81 15.36 -8.54
N ARG A 80 -1.63 15.41 -9.17
CA ARG A 80 -0.45 14.66 -8.73
C ARG A 80 -0.07 15.01 -7.29
N LYS A 81 -0.08 16.30 -6.92
CA LYS A 81 0.24 16.73 -5.55
C LYS A 81 -0.81 16.23 -4.55
N PHE A 82 -2.09 16.35 -4.90
CA PHE A 82 -3.17 15.87 -4.06
C PHE A 82 -3.10 14.36 -3.85
N HIS A 83 -3.00 13.58 -4.93
CA HIS A 83 -2.89 12.13 -4.84
C HIS A 83 -1.61 11.68 -4.13
N GLY A 84 -0.48 12.34 -4.39
CA GLY A 84 0.77 12.05 -3.69
C GLY A 84 0.66 12.27 -2.17
N SER A 85 0.01 13.35 -1.75
CA SER A 85 -0.24 13.63 -0.33
C SER A 85 -1.18 12.60 0.30
N SER A 86 -2.25 12.22 -0.40
CA SER A 86 -3.19 11.19 0.04
C SER A 86 -2.53 9.82 0.17
N LEU A 87 -1.71 9.41 -0.79
CA LEU A 87 -0.96 8.15 -0.72
C LEU A 87 0.08 8.17 0.41
N MET A 88 0.71 9.31 0.68
CA MET A 88 1.62 9.46 1.81
C MET A 88 0.88 9.28 3.15
N ALA A 89 -0.32 9.83 3.28
CA ALA A 89 -1.15 9.63 4.48
C ALA A 89 -1.52 8.16 4.66
N ILE A 90 -1.96 7.47 3.59
CA ILE A 90 -2.28 6.03 3.63
C ILE A 90 -1.03 5.21 3.98
N PHE A 91 0.14 5.55 3.43
CA PHE A 91 1.40 4.90 3.75
C PHE A 91 1.73 5.03 5.24
N LEU A 92 1.64 6.22 5.81
CA LEU A 92 1.90 6.43 7.25
C LEU A 92 0.91 5.66 8.13
N ILE A 93 -0.37 5.66 7.79
CA ILE A 93 -1.39 4.89 8.50
C ILE A 93 -1.07 3.39 8.42
N GLY A 94 -0.72 2.89 7.22
CA GLY A 94 -0.30 1.51 7.01
C GLY A 94 0.92 1.13 7.85
N ALA A 95 1.93 2.01 7.93
CA ALA A 95 3.12 1.81 8.76
C ALA A 95 2.77 1.67 10.24
N ILE A 96 1.95 2.59 10.76
CA ILE A 96 1.53 2.59 12.16
C ILE A 96 0.76 1.31 12.49
N ILE A 97 -0.22 0.94 11.66
CA ILE A 97 -1.03 -0.27 11.87
C ILE A 97 -0.15 -1.53 11.80
N SER A 98 0.77 -1.59 10.83
CA SER A 98 1.65 -2.75 10.64
C SER A 98 2.59 -2.94 11.83
N ILE A 99 3.27 -1.87 12.24
CA ILE A 99 4.18 -1.88 13.40
C ILE A 99 3.42 -2.23 14.69
N PHE A 100 2.26 -1.62 14.91
CA PHE A 100 1.42 -1.91 16.07
C PHE A 100 0.98 -3.37 16.12
N GLY A 101 0.51 -3.91 15.00
CA GLY A 101 0.13 -5.31 14.85
C GLY A 101 1.31 -6.24 15.14
N PHE A 102 2.47 -5.97 14.52
CA PHE A 102 3.67 -6.78 14.68
C PHE A 102 4.19 -6.81 16.13
N ILE A 103 4.30 -5.64 16.78
CA ILE A 103 4.80 -5.55 18.16
C ILE A 103 3.89 -6.32 19.13
N ASN A 104 2.57 -6.13 19.03
CA ASN A 104 1.64 -6.81 19.94
C ASN A 104 1.57 -8.31 19.67
N TRP A 105 1.59 -8.71 18.41
CA TRP A 105 1.65 -10.13 18.06
C TRP A 105 2.92 -10.78 18.61
N HIS A 106 4.09 -10.22 18.29
CA HIS A 106 5.38 -10.79 18.66
C HIS A 106 5.60 -10.80 20.17
N ARG A 107 5.29 -9.72 20.89
CA ARG A 107 5.56 -9.65 22.33
C ARG A 107 4.54 -10.40 23.19
N LYS A 108 3.24 -10.31 22.87
CA LYS A 108 2.19 -10.83 23.77
C LYS A 108 1.71 -12.22 23.37
N TYR A 109 1.51 -12.44 22.08
CA TYR A 109 0.88 -13.67 21.62
C TYR A 109 1.89 -14.74 21.26
N GLN A 110 2.98 -14.38 20.57
CA GLN A 110 4.00 -15.35 20.20
C GLN A 110 4.62 -16.02 21.44
N SER A 111 4.90 -15.24 22.50
CA SER A 111 5.41 -15.80 23.76
C SER A 111 4.48 -16.86 24.34
N LYS A 112 3.19 -16.53 24.53
CA LYS A 112 2.20 -17.47 25.06
C LYS A 112 2.01 -18.71 24.18
N GLN A 113 2.13 -18.53 22.87
CA GLN A 113 2.00 -19.62 21.92
C GLN A 113 3.21 -20.56 21.98
N ASN A 114 4.41 -20.02 22.18
CA ASN A 114 5.62 -20.81 22.43
C ASN A 114 5.50 -21.60 23.74
N ASP A 115 5.07 -20.94 24.83
CA ASP A 115 4.90 -21.60 26.13
C ASP A 115 3.89 -22.77 26.06
N LEU A 116 2.77 -22.57 25.35
CA LEU A 116 1.78 -23.61 25.12
C LEU A 116 2.35 -24.78 24.32
N LEU A 117 3.12 -24.48 23.27
CA LEU A 117 3.79 -25.48 22.44
C LEU A 117 4.77 -26.32 23.25
N ASP A 118 5.57 -25.69 24.10
CA ASP A 118 6.53 -26.38 24.96
C ASP A 118 5.83 -27.34 25.93
N LEU A 119 4.73 -26.89 26.56
CA LEU A 119 3.91 -27.74 27.43
C LEU A 119 3.27 -28.91 26.69
N GLN A 120 2.79 -28.70 25.46
CA GLN A 120 2.24 -29.76 24.61
C GLN A 120 3.32 -30.79 24.25
N ILE A 121 4.53 -30.34 23.93
CA ILE A 121 5.68 -31.22 23.64
C ILE A 121 6.04 -32.04 24.88
N GLU A 122 6.07 -31.43 26.06
CA GLU A 122 6.37 -32.14 27.32
C GLU A 122 5.30 -33.21 27.63
N HIS A 123 4.02 -32.87 27.45
CA HIS A 123 2.92 -33.81 27.64
C HIS A 123 3.04 -35.02 26.69
N MET A 124 3.24 -34.76 25.40
CA MET A 124 3.40 -35.83 24.40
C MET A 124 4.60 -36.75 24.71
N LYS A 125 5.71 -36.20 25.21
CA LYS A 125 6.86 -37.00 25.65
C LYS A 125 6.51 -37.91 26.82
N LYS A 126 5.76 -37.42 27.81
CA LYS A 126 5.31 -38.24 28.96
C LYS A 126 4.38 -39.35 28.52
N GLU A 127 3.42 -39.07 27.64
CA GLU A 127 2.49 -40.09 27.11
C GLU A 127 3.20 -41.21 26.34
N ILE A 128 4.24 -40.87 25.57
CA ILE A 128 5.06 -41.88 24.88
C ILE A 128 5.82 -42.73 25.90
N SER A 129 6.47 -42.11 26.89
CA SER A 129 7.25 -42.82 27.91
C SER A 129 6.45 -43.75 28.82
N GLN A 130 5.12 -43.54 28.93
CA GLN A 130 4.23 -44.38 29.72
C GLN A 130 3.65 -45.57 28.94
N LYS A 131 3.84 -45.61 27.62
CA LYS A 131 3.37 -46.70 26.75
C LYS A 131 4.41 -47.80 26.50
N ASP A 132 5.67 -47.55 26.85
CA ASP A 132 6.78 -48.52 26.85
C ASP A 132 6.98 -49.13 28.24
#